data_AF-A0A068S8R5-F1
#
_entry.id   AF-A0A068S8R5-F1
#
_cell.length_a   1.000
_cell.length_b   1.000
_cell.length_c   1.000
_cell.angle_alpha   90.00
_cell.angle_beta   90.00
_cell.angle_gamma   90.00
#
_symmetry.space_group_name_H-M   'P 1'
#
loop_
_entity.id
_entity.type
_entity.pdbx_description
1 polymer ?
#
loop_
_entity_poly.entity_id
_entity_poly.type
_entity_poly.pdbx_seq_one_letter_code
_entity_poly.pdbx_strand_id
1 'polypeptide(L)'
;MKDIVFPAIRESTKTITKRQESYFNRKHKMIKYNIGDYVMVRSPTQCNKFDATYKGPYQIINTTHNGTSYVLKNYEGGILPRNYPPESLKPIQVLEHIPADEIYMRSKA
;
A
#
# COMPACT_ATOMS: atom_id res chain seq x y z
N MET A 1 12.78 -36.43 27.67
CA MET A 1 13.18 -35.35 26.75
C MET A 1 14.65 -35.03 27.04
N LYS A 2 15.54 -35.12 26.05
CA LYS A 2 16.99 -34.87 26.23
C LYS A 2 17.33 -33.49 25.68
N ASP A 3 17.54 -32.54 26.59
CA ASP A 3 18.06 -31.20 26.33
C ASP A 3 19.57 -31.25 26.07
N ILE A 4 19.99 -31.91 25.00
CA ILE A 4 21.40 -31.97 24.60
C ILE A 4 21.49 -31.41 23.18
N VAL A 5 21.45 -30.08 23.05
CA VAL A 5 21.59 -29.44 21.73
C VAL A 5 22.41 -28.16 21.87
N PHE A 6 23.71 -28.31 21.59
CA PHE A 6 24.72 -27.30 21.26
C PHE A 6 24.38 -25.82 21.57
N PRO A 7 24.88 -25.27 22.70
CA PRO A 7 24.64 -23.86 23.06
C PRO A 7 25.13 -22.88 21.99
N ALA A 8 26.27 -23.15 21.35
CA ALA A 8 26.81 -22.32 20.27
C ALA A 8 25.89 -22.23 19.04
N ILE A 9 25.20 -23.32 18.68
CA ILE A 9 24.23 -23.31 17.57
C ILE A 9 23.04 -22.42 17.96
N ARG A 10 22.50 -22.58 19.17
CA ARG A 10 21.39 -21.75 19.67
C ARG A 10 21.74 -20.27 19.67
N GLU A 11 22.95 -19.90 20.09
CA GLU A 11 23.42 -18.51 20.07
C GLU A 11 23.55 -17.98 18.64
N SER A 12 24.17 -18.74 17.74
CA SER A 12 24.30 -18.35 16.33
C SER A 12 22.94 -18.13 15.66
N THR A 13 21.97 -19.03 15.86
CA THR A 13 20.61 -18.90 15.34
C THR A 13 19.94 -17.64 15.87
N LYS A 14 20.04 -17.35 17.18
CA LYS A 14 19.47 -16.12 17.77
C LYS A 14 20.04 -14.86 17.11
N THR A 15 21.34 -14.81 16.83
CA THR A 15 21.95 -13.65 16.18
C THR A 15 21.46 -13.47 14.74
N ILE A 16 21.31 -14.57 14.00
CA ILE A 16 20.81 -14.55 12.61
C ILE A 16 19.34 -14.13 12.59
N THR A 17 18.51 -14.71 13.46
CA THR A 17 17.10 -14.34 13.60
C THR A 17 16.95 -12.86 13.92
N LYS A 18 17.71 -12.33 14.88
CA LYS A 18 17.68 -10.89 15.23
C LYS A 18 18.08 -9.99 14.05
N ARG A 19 19.07 -10.40 13.25
CA ARG A 19 19.47 -9.68 12.03
C ARG A 19 18.35 -9.68 10.98
N GLN A 20 17.67 -10.82 10.80
CA GLN A 20 16.54 -10.94 9.87
C GLN A 20 15.35 -10.09 10.33
N GLU A 21 15.00 -10.15 11.61
CA GLU A 21 13.92 -9.35 12.21
C GLU A 21 14.18 -7.84 12.03
N SER A 22 15.39 -7.38 12.37
CA SER A 22 15.74 -5.96 12.24
C SER A 22 15.74 -5.48 10.78
N TYR A 23 16.23 -6.30 9.85
CA TYR A 23 16.16 -5.99 8.41
C TYR A 23 14.72 -5.90 7.92
N PHE A 24 13.88 -6.86 8.31
CA PHE A 24 12.47 -6.90 7.92
C PHE A 24 11.71 -5.70 8.45
N ASN A 25 11.81 -5.41 9.75
CA ASN A 25 11.14 -4.28 10.39
C ASN A 25 11.58 -2.92 9.80
N ARG A 26 12.82 -2.81 9.34
CA ARG A 26 13.32 -1.59 8.68
C ARG A 26 12.74 -1.42 7.28
N LYS A 27 12.59 -2.51 6.52
CA LYS A 27 12.17 -2.48 5.12
C LYS A 27 10.66 -2.46 4.95
N HIS A 28 9.94 -3.22 5.77
CA HIS A 28 8.49 -3.40 5.66
C HIS A 28 7.80 -2.61 6.77
N LYS A 29 7.16 -1.50 6.40
CA LYS A 29 6.31 -0.73 7.29
C LYS A 29 4.86 -1.17 7.11
N MET A 30 4.16 -1.42 8.22
CA MET A 30 2.72 -1.69 8.17
C MET A 30 1.98 -0.38 7.94
N ILE A 31 1.41 -0.22 6.74
CA ILE A 31 0.57 0.93 6.40
C ILE A 31 -0.89 0.49 6.53
N LYS A 32 -1.68 1.28 7.25
CA LYS A 32 -3.14 1.12 7.34
C LYS A 32 -3.80 2.34 6.70
N TYR A 33 -4.82 2.08 5.91
CA TYR A 33 -5.63 3.10 5.25
C TYR A 33 -7.02 3.16 5.86
N ASN A 34 -7.61 4.34 5.83
CA ASN A 34 -8.98 4.58 6.26
C ASN A 34 -9.93 4.55 5.05
N ILE A 35 -11.22 4.38 5.36
CA ILE A 35 -12.27 4.52 4.34
C ILE A 35 -12.33 5.99 3.91
N GLY A 36 -12.35 6.23 2.61
CA GLY A 36 -12.34 7.56 2.02
C GLY A 36 -10.96 8.03 1.53
N ASP A 37 -9.87 7.38 1.95
CA ASP A 37 -8.52 7.72 1.49
C ASP A 37 -8.37 7.43 -0.01
N TYR A 38 -7.59 8.28 -0.68
CA TYR A 38 -7.23 8.11 -2.08
C TYR A 38 -5.87 7.40 -2.21
N VAL A 39 -5.86 6.36 -3.03
CA VAL A 39 -4.71 5.49 -3.24
C VAL A 39 -4.52 5.17 -4.71
N MET A 40 -3.27 4.87 -5.05
CA MET A 40 -2.84 4.39 -6.35
C MET A 40 -2.59 2.89 -6.28
N VAL A 41 -2.99 2.14 -7.30
CA VAL A 41 -2.78 0.68 -7.36
C VAL A 41 -1.57 0.36 -8.21
N ARG A 42 -0.65 -0.46 -7.69
CA ARG A 42 0.49 -0.99 -8.44
C ARG A 42 0.01 -1.97 -9.51
N SER A 43 0.38 -1.74 -10.77
CA SER A 43 0.11 -2.68 -11.86
C SER A 43 1.03 -3.91 -11.71
N PRO A 44 0.50 -5.15 -11.65
CA PRO A 44 1.32 -6.35 -11.54
C PRO A 44 2.10 -6.62 -12.84
N THR A 45 1.49 -6.29 -13.98
CA THR A 45 2.08 -6.45 -15.30
C THR A 45 2.22 -5.07 -15.93
N GLN A 46 3.42 -4.78 -16.44
CA GLN A 46 3.67 -3.66 -17.35
C GLN A 46 3.78 -4.26 -18.76
N CYS A 47 2.99 -3.77 -19.71
CA CYS A 47 3.04 -4.25 -21.09
C CYS A 47 4.24 -3.65 -21.82
N ASN A 48 4.65 -2.43 -21.43
CA ASN A 48 5.79 -1.72 -21.96
C ASN A 48 6.67 -1.13 -20.83
N LYS A 49 7.95 -0.88 -21.12
CA LYS A 49 8.90 -0.24 -20.18
C LYS A 49 8.47 1.16 -19.76
N PHE A 50 7.72 1.86 -20.63
CA PHE A 50 7.20 3.20 -20.38
C PHE A 50 5.82 3.23 -19.70
N ASP A 51 5.22 2.06 -19.42
CA ASP A 51 3.94 2.01 -18.75
C ASP A 51 4.05 2.46 -17.30
N ALA A 52 3.09 3.26 -16.86
CA ALA A 52 3.00 3.69 -15.48
C ALA A 52 2.92 2.49 -14.52
N THR A 53 3.82 2.46 -13.53
CA THR A 53 3.84 1.40 -12.51
C THR A 53 2.62 1.45 -11.59
N TYR A 54 2.04 2.63 -11.41
CA TYR A 54 0.85 2.85 -10.61
C TYR A 54 -0.27 3.39 -11.48
N LYS A 55 -1.47 2.84 -11.30
CA LYS A 55 -2.68 3.24 -12.00
C LYS A 55 -3.60 3.98 -11.06
N GLY A 56 -4.19 5.06 -11.60
CA GLY A 56 -5.37 5.78 -11.11
C GLY A 56 -5.31 6.33 -9.69
N PRO A 57 -5.98 7.44 -9.40
CA PRO A 57 -6.49 7.66 -8.06
C PRO A 57 -7.75 6.81 -7.87
N TYR A 58 -7.74 5.97 -6.85
CA TYR A 58 -8.89 5.18 -6.42
C TYR A 58 -9.24 5.54 -4.98
N GLN A 59 -10.53 5.55 -4.68
CA GLN A 59 -11.02 5.81 -3.33
C GLN A 59 -11.26 4.48 -2.61
N ILE A 60 -10.82 4.37 -1.37
CA ILE A 60 -11.14 3.21 -0.52
C ILE A 60 -12.59 3.33 -0.04
N ILE A 61 -13.42 2.35 -0.38
CA ILE A 61 -14.83 2.33 0.04
C ILE A 61 -15.07 1.40 1.22
N ASN A 62 -14.30 0.32 1.33
CA ASN A 62 -14.50 -0.67 2.37
C ASN A 62 -13.23 -1.48 2.62
N THR A 63 -13.20 -2.15 3.76
CA THR A 63 -12.19 -3.14 4.12
C THR A 63 -12.79 -4.54 4.15
N THR A 64 -12.03 -5.53 3.71
CA THR A 64 -12.41 -6.94 3.71
C THR A 64 -11.49 -7.72 4.65
N HIS A 65 -11.97 -8.83 5.21
CA HIS A 65 -11.20 -9.74 6.08
C HIS A 65 -10.41 -9.00 7.17
N ASN A 66 -11.12 -8.43 8.14
CA ASN A 66 -10.54 -7.81 9.34
C ASN A 66 -9.47 -6.73 9.05
N GLY A 67 -9.63 -5.99 7.95
CA GLY A 67 -8.72 -4.89 7.58
C GLY A 67 -7.48 -5.30 6.79
N THR A 68 -7.40 -6.52 6.25
CA THR A 68 -6.22 -6.99 5.49
C THR A 68 -6.24 -6.59 4.02
N SER A 69 -7.43 -6.40 3.44
CA SER A 69 -7.60 -6.00 2.04
C SER A 69 -8.62 -4.88 1.90
N TYR A 70 -8.50 -4.11 0.83
CA TYR A 70 -9.31 -2.92 0.57
C TYR A 70 -10.10 -3.09 -0.73
N VAL A 71 -11.35 -2.63 -0.69
CA VAL A 71 -12.21 -2.49 -1.86
C VAL A 71 -12.10 -1.06 -2.35
N LEU A 72 -11.85 -0.91 -3.65
CA LEU A 72 -11.55 0.37 -4.27
C LEU A 72 -12.61 0.77 -5.27
N LYS A 73 -12.83 2.08 -5.38
CA LYS A 73 -13.78 2.71 -6.31
C LYS A 73 -13.05 3.70 -7.21
N ASN A 74 -13.40 3.70 -8.49
CA ASN A 74 -12.89 4.61 -9.50
C ASN A 74 -13.59 5.98 -9.40
N TYR A 75 -13.02 6.99 -10.07
CA TYR A 75 -13.64 8.31 -10.18
C TYR A 75 -15.04 8.26 -10.83
N GLU A 76 -15.27 7.34 -11.77
CA GLU A 76 -16.56 7.14 -12.46
C GLU A 76 -17.63 6.45 -11.59
N GLY A 77 -17.25 6.01 -10.39
CA GLY A 77 -18.17 5.33 -9.50
C GLY A 77 -18.12 3.80 -9.53
N GLY A 78 -17.43 3.22 -10.51
CA GLY A 78 -17.26 1.77 -10.63
C GLY A 78 -16.39 1.18 -9.52
N ILE A 79 -16.81 0.03 -8.98
CA ILE A 79 -16.08 -0.72 -7.98
C ILE A 79 -15.12 -1.68 -8.68
N LEU A 80 -13.87 -1.73 -8.24
CA LEU A 80 -12.91 -2.69 -8.77
C LEU A 80 -13.29 -4.11 -8.33
N PRO A 81 -13.23 -5.11 -9.24
CA PRO A 81 -13.67 -6.47 -8.96
C PRO A 81 -12.74 -7.22 -8.00
N ARG A 82 -11.52 -6.70 -7.77
CA ARG A 82 -10.49 -7.34 -6.96
C ARG A 82 -10.28 -6.56 -5.66
N ASN A 83 -10.01 -7.30 -4.59
CA ASN A 83 -9.55 -6.74 -3.31
C ASN A 83 -8.03 -6.55 -3.30
N TYR A 84 -7.57 -5.41 -2.79
CA TYR A 84 -6.17 -5.03 -2.84
C TYR A 84 -5.52 -5.03 -1.46
N PRO A 85 -4.36 -5.70 -1.27
CA PRO A 85 -3.60 -5.62 -0.03
C PRO A 85 -2.88 -4.26 0.08
N PRO A 86 -2.56 -3.79 1.30
CA PRO A 86 -1.92 -2.49 1.52
C PRO A 86 -0.59 -2.32 0.78
N GLU A 87 0.18 -3.38 0.58
CA GLU A 87 1.47 -3.34 -0.14
C GLU A 87 1.32 -3.01 -1.64
N SER A 88 0.16 -3.32 -2.22
CA SER A 88 -0.15 -2.97 -3.61
C SER A 88 -0.64 -1.53 -3.78
N LEU A 89 -0.85 -0.82 -2.66
CA LEU A 89 -1.41 0.52 -2.63
C LEU A 89 -0.32 1.55 -2.33
N LYS A 90 -0.47 2.74 -2.92
CA LYS A 90 0.35 3.90 -2.63
C LYS A 90 -0.56 5.05 -2.21
N PRO A 91 -0.39 5.63 -1.00
CA PRO A 91 -1.19 6.77 -0.58
C PRO A 91 -0.95 7.97 -1.50
N ILE A 92 -2.01 8.72 -1.77
CA ILE A 92 -1.95 9.98 -2.50
C ILE A 92 -2.48 11.07 -1.57
N GLN A 93 -1.73 12.16 -1.44
CA GLN A 93 -2.26 13.39 -0.86
C GLN A 93 -3.00 14.11 -1.98
N VAL A 94 -4.32 14.11 -1.95
CA VAL A 94 -5.11 14.91 -2.88
C VAL A 94 -5.02 16.35 -2.38
N LEU A 95 -4.24 17.18 -3.07
CA LEU A 95 -4.39 18.62 -2.98
C LEU A 95 -5.81 18.91 -3.46
N GLU A 96 -6.61 19.62 -2.67
CA GLU A 96 -8.05 19.83 -2.85
C GLU A 96 -8.48 19.90 -4.32
N HIS A 97 -9.55 19.18 -4.66
CA HIS A 97 -10.14 19.24 -6.00
C HIS A 97 -10.75 20.62 -6.21
N ILE A 98 -9.96 21.54 -6.77
CA ILE A 98 -10.44 22.85 -7.19
C ILE A 98 -11.35 22.60 -8.40
N PRO A 99 -12.65 22.93 -8.34
CA PRO A 99 -13.53 22.84 -9.50
C PRO A 99 -12.94 23.67 -10.64
N ALA A 100 -13.02 23.15 -11.87
CA ALA A 100 -12.47 23.85 -13.05
C ALA A 100 -12.99 25.29 -13.19
N ASP A 101 -14.23 25.52 -12.75
CA ASP A 101 -14.89 26.82 -12.75
C ASP A 101 -14.19 27.87 -11.86
N GLU A 102 -13.57 27.47 -10.75
CA GLU A 102 -12.85 28.38 -9.86
C GLU A 102 -11.42 28.72 -10.35
N ILE A 103 -10.79 27.81 -11.10
CA ILE A 103 -9.46 28.03 -11.70
C ILE A 103 -9.52 29.18 -12.72
N TYR A 104 -10.61 29.23 -13.50
CA TYR A 104 -10.80 30.28 -14.51
C TYR A 104 -10.91 31.68 -13.88
N MET A 105 -11.60 31.81 -12.76
CA MET A 105 -11.83 33.12 -12.10
C MET A 105 -10.57 33.70 -11.46
N ARG A 106 -9.62 32.86 -11.01
CA ARG A 106 -8.32 33.30 -10.46
C ARG A 106 -7.30 33.74 -11.49
N SER A 107 -7.42 33.28 -12.74
CA SER A 107 -6.48 33.61 -13.81
C SER A 107 -6.71 34.98 -14.47
N LYS A 108 -7.82 35.65 -14.11
CA LYS A 108 -8.31 36.87 -14.77
C LYS A 108 -8.31 38.11 -13.87
N ALA A 109 -7.74 38.00 -12.67
CA ALA A 109 -7.45 39.09 -11.75
C ALA A 109 -5.95 39.41 -11.79
#